data_AF-A0A8T3CVV6-F1
#
_entry.id   AF-A0A8T3CVV6-F1
#
_cell.length_a   1.000
_cell.length_b   1.000
_cell.length_c   1.000
_cell.angle_alpha   90.00
_cell.angle_beta   90.00
_cell.angle_gamma   90.00
#
_symmetry.space_group_name_H-M   'P 1'
#
loop_
_entity.id
_entity.type
_entity.pdbx_description
1 polymer ?
#
loop_
_entity_poly.entity_id
_entity_poly.type
_entity_poly.pdbx_seq_one_letter_code
_entity_poly.pdbx_strand_id
1 'polypeptide(L)'
;MPRQRRRTEADVVEKKGVKSGAGARGSVPLDPEELWVHEGCIVWASGVYLVNGRLYGLQEALDGARDTCCSHCEEMGSTLGCYSKGCTLRYHYLCAMEAGCALNEDNFSLRCPKHKFPQINRPVKSAYPEQSERG
;
A
#
# COMPACT_ATOMS: atom_id res chain seq x y z
N MET A 1 11.95 -21.71 -14.75
CA MET A 1 11.59 -23.13 -15.00
C MET A 1 10.33 -23.16 -15.86
N PRO A 2 10.39 -23.43 -17.18
CA PRO A 2 9.20 -23.46 -18.03
C PRO A 2 8.58 -24.85 -18.02
N ARG A 3 7.25 -24.98 -17.95
CA ARG A 3 6.55 -26.22 -18.29
C ARG A 3 5.34 -25.94 -19.18
N GLN A 4 5.37 -26.56 -20.35
CA GLN A 4 4.43 -26.42 -21.45
C GLN A 4 3.05 -27.05 -21.19
N ARG A 5 2.10 -26.54 -21.96
CA ARG A 5 0.64 -26.78 -22.01
C ARG A 5 0.23 -28.24 -22.29
N ARG A 6 -0.99 -28.60 -21.88
CA ARG A 6 -1.84 -29.57 -22.61
C ARG A 6 -3.04 -28.82 -23.20
N ARG A 7 -3.25 -28.97 -24.51
CA ARG A 7 -4.45 -28.53 -25.24
C ARG A 7 -5.47 -29.68 -25.19
N THR A 8 -6.75 -29.35 -25.08
CA THR A 8 -7.86 -30.27 -25.38
C THR A 8 -8.67 -29.74 -26.55
N GLU A 9 -9.20 -30.69 -27.29
CA GLU A 9 -9.79 -30.65 -28.63
C GLU A 9 -11.18 -30.00 -28.61
N ALA A 10 -11.21 -28.67 -28.70
CA ALA A 10 -12.39 -27.93 -29.11
C ALA A 10 -12.00 -27.00 -30.27
N ASP A 11 -11.54 -27.63 -31.36
CA ASP A 11 -11.95 -27.23 -32.71
C ASP A 11 -13.46 -26.94 -32.69
N VAL A 12 -13.95 -25.81 -33.17
CA VAL A 12 -14.27 -25.66 -34.59
C VAL A 12 -14.23 -24.17 -34.97
N VAL A 13 -13.41 -23.96 -35.99
CA VAL A 13 -13.21 -22.79 -36.85
C VAL A 13 -14.50 -22.17 -37.38
N GLU A 14 -14.56 -20.83 -37.45
CA GLU A 14 -15.03 -20.15 -38.67
C GLU A 14 -14.28 -18.83 -38.87
N LYS A 15 -13.74 -18.70 -40.08
CA LYS A 15 -12.75 -17.72 -40.54
C LYS A 15 -13.41 -16.41 -40.97
N LYS A 16 -12.67 -15.30 -40.93
CA LYS A 16 -12.62 -14.32 -42.05
C LYS A 16 -11.45 -13.31 -41.90
N GLY A 17 -10.55 -13.35 -42.88
CA GLY A 17 -9.90 -12.15 -43.42
C GLY A 17 -8.48 -11.83 -42.94
N VAL A 18 -7.47 -12.35 -43.64
CA VAL A 18 -6.11 -11.80 -43.63
C VAL A 18 -6.09 -10.52 -44.48
N LYS A 19 -5.64 -9.40 -43.92
CA LYS A 19 -4.89 -8.37 -44.67
C LYS A 19 -3.70 -7.89 -43.83
N SER A 20 -2.55 -7.87 -44.50
CA SER A 20 -1.18 -7.75 -43.98
C SER A 20 -0.87 -6.42 -43.29
N GLY A 21 -0.02 -6.45 -42.25
CA GLY A 21 0.63 -5.24 -41.72
C GLY A 21 1.46 -5.48 -40.45
N ALA A 22 2.76 -5.19 -40.56
CA ALA A 22 3.86 -5.13 -39.58
C ALA A 22 3.61 -5.33 -38.06
N GLY A 23 4.58 -6.03 -37.44
CA GLY A 23 4.60 -6.51 -36.05
C GLY A 23 4.20 -5.52 -34.96
N ALA A 24 3.25 -5.97 -34.13
CA ALA A 24 2.97 -5.41 -32.82
C ALA A 24 3.21 -6.48 -31.75
N ARG A 25 4.03 -6.16 -30.75
CA ARG A 25 4.14 -6.93 -29.50
C ARG A 25 2.73 -7.02 -28.91
N GLY A 26 2.23 -8.23 -28.71
CA GLY A 26 0.86 -8.46 -28.23
C GLY A 26 0.63 -7.73 -26.91
N SER A 27 -0.13 -6.63 -26.95
CA SER A 27 -0.75 -6.07 -25.77
C SER A 27 -1.87 -7.02 -25.37
N VAL A 28 -1.68 -7.75 -24.27
CA VAL A 28 -2.82 -8.34 -23.59
C VAL A 28 -3.68 -7.16 -23.13
N PRO A 29 -4.96 -7.07 -23.49
CA PRO A 29 -5.84 -6.07 -22.90
C PRO A 29 -5.82 -6.33 -21.38
N LEU A 30 -5.31 -5.37 -20.61
CA LEU A 30 -5.51 -5.39 -19.17
C LEU A 30 -6.97 -5.03 -18.95
N ASP A 31 -7.71 -5.91 -18.29
CA ASP A 31 -9.04 -5.56 -17.80
C ASP A 31 -8.87 -4.35 -16.87
N PRO A 32 -9.62 -3.24 -17.06
CA PRO A 32 -9.43 -2.01 -16.29
C PRO A 32 -9.66 -2.17 -14.76
N GLU A 33 -10.19 -3.31 -14.31
CA GLU A 33 -10.32 -3.68 -12.90
C GLU A 33 -9.10 -4.42 -12.30
N GLU A 34 -8.10 -4.83 -13.09
CA GLU A 34 -6.95 -5.58 -12.56
C GLU A 34 -5.82 -4.64 -12.09
N LEU A 35 -5.55 -4.63 -10.78
CA LEU A 35 -4.50 -3.82 -10.17
C LEU A 35 -3.36 -4.69 -9.65
N TRP A 36 -2.14 -4.32 -10.01
CA TRP A 36 -0.91 -4.99 -9.58
C TRP A 36 -0.21 -4.14 -8.53
N VAL A 37 -0.07 -4.68 -7.33
CA VAL A 37 0.54 -3.98 -6.18
C VAL A 37 1.62 -4.89 -5.59
N HIS A 38 2.74 -4.32 -5.17
CA HIS A 38 3.76 -5.06 -4.45
C HIS A 38 3.21 -5.60 -3.12
N GLU A 39 3.57 -6.83 -2.77
CA GLU A 39 3.15 -7.49 -1.54
C GLU A 39 3.43 -6.63 -0.29
N GLY A 40 4.65 -6.08 -0.17
CA GLY A 40 4.99 -5.21 0.95
C GLY A 40 4.16 -3.94 1.01
N CYS A 41 3.77 -3.36 -0.13
CA CYS A 41 2.94 -2.15 -0.15
C CYS A 41 1.52 -2.41 0.34
N ILE A 42 0.97 -3.60 0.09
CA ILE A 42 -0.39 -3.95 0.50
C ILE A 42 -0.46 -4.46 1.94
N VAL A 43 0.50 -5.28 2.36
CA VAL A 43 0.58 -5.81 3.72
C VAL A 43 0.75 -4.68 4.74
N TRP A 44 1.48 -3.62 4.39
CA TRP A 44 1.72 -2.47 5.25
C TRP A 44 0.78 -1.29 5.00
N ALA A 45 -0.16 -1.41 4.07
CA ALA A 45 -1.13 -0.34 3.81
C ALA A 45 -2.05 -0.16 5.02
N SER A 46 -2.21 1.10 5.45
CA SER A 46 -3.11 1.41 6.56
C SER A 46 -4.57 1.11 6.18
N GLY A 47 -5.27 0.37 7.04
CA GLY A 47 -6.68 0.03 6.83
C GLY A 47 -6.92 -1.21 5.96
N VAL A 48 -5.86 -1.88 5.49
CA VAL A 48 -5.97 -3.15 4.78
C VAL A 48 -5.83 -4.32 5.75
N TYR A 49 -6.70 -5.30 5.62
CA TYR A 49 -6.67 -6.50 6.45
C TYR A 49 -7.24 -7.72 5.70
N LEU A 50 -6.79 -8.91 6.10
CA LEU A 50 -7.18 -10.18 5.52
C LEU A 50 -8.12 -10.94 6.47
N VAL A 51 -9.30 -11.32 5.98
CA VAL A 51 -10.27 -12.13 6.74
C VAL A 51 -10.71 -13.30 5.87
N ASN A 52 -10.53 -14.53 6.35
CA ASN A 52 -10.94 -15.76 5.64
C ASN A 52 -10.45 -15.81 4.17
N GLY A 53 -9.22 -15.36 3.92
CA GLY A 53 -8.63 -15.33 2.58
C GLY A 53 -9.13 -14.20 1.66
N ARG A 54 -9.89 -13.23 2.20
CA ARG A 54 -10.36 -12.05 1.46
C ARG A 54 -9.72 -10.77 2.01
N LEU A 55 -9.23 -9.92 1.11
CA LEU A 55 -8.69 -8.60 1.45
C LEU A 55 -9.81 -7.57 1.54
N TYR A 56 -9.72 -6.71 2.54
CA TYR A 56 -10.64 -5.60 2.78
C TYR A 56 -9.86 -4.30 2.89
N GLY A 57 -10.49 -3.18 2.55
CA GLY A 57 -9.87 -1.85 2.66
C GLY A 57 -8.85 -1.51 1.57
N LEU A 58 -8.63 -2.41 0.61
CA LEU A 58 -7.63 -2.24 -0.46
C LEU A 58 -7.95 -1.02 -1.32
N GLN A 59 -9.20 -0.89 -1.78
CA GLN A 59 -9.59 0.20 -2.68
C GLN A 59 -9.43 1.56 -1.99
N GLU A 60 -9.88 1.66 -0.74
CA GLU A 60 -9.78 2.86 0.09
C GLU A 60 -8.32 3.24 0.35
N ALA A 61 -7.46 2.25 0.61
CA ALA A 61 -6.03 2.48 0.80
C ALA A 61 -5.36 2.99 -0.48
N LEU A 62 -5.72 2.45 -1.64
CA LEU A 62 -5.20 2.90 -2.94
C LEU A 62 -5.70 4.29 -3.31
N ASP A 63 -6.99 4.56 -3.15
CA ASP A 63 -7.56 5.88 -3.41
C ASP A 63 -6.97 6.94 -2.49
N GLY A 64 -6.77 6.61 -1.21
CA GLY A 64 -6.06 7.47 -0.27
C GLY A 64 -4.59 7.69 -0.61
N ALA A 65 -3.94 6.75 -1.32
CA ALA A 65 -2.55 6.86 -1.70
C ALA A 65 -2.31 7.69 -2.97
N ARG A 66 -3.32 7.85 -3.84
CA ARG A 66 -3.21 8.57 -5.13
C ARG A 66 -2.60 9.97 -4.98
N ASP A 67 -3.01 10.69 -3.93
CA ASP A 67 -2.60 12.06 -3.66
C ASP A 67 -1.52 12.18 -2.56
N THR A 68 -0.83 11.08 -2.25
CA THR A 68 0.20 11.06 -1.19
C THR A 68 1.60 10.98 -1.78
N CYS A 69 2.43 11.95 -1.42
CA CYS A 69 3.84 12.03 -1.82
C CYS A 69 4.74 11.32 -0.80
N CYS A 70 5.63 10.46 -1.30
CA CYS A 70 6.63 9.76 -0.51
C CYS A 70 7.72 10.73 -0.01
N SER A 71 7.98 10.75 1.28
CA SER A 71 8.98 11.63 1.91
C SER A 71 10.44 11.20 1.69
N HIS A 72 10.69 10.17 0.87
CA HIS A 72 12.03 9.71 0.52
C HIS A 72 12.34 9.88 -0.97
N CYS A 73 11.44 9.42 -1.85
CA CYS A 73 11.63 9.49 -3.29
C CYS A 73 10.78 10.58 -3.97
N GLU A 74 9.95 11.30 -3.22
CA GLU A 74 9.11 12.42 -3.69
C GLU A 74 8.02 12.07 -4.72
N GLU A 75 7.93 10.80 -5.11
CA GLU A 75 6.88 10.28 -5.99
C GLU A 75 5.55 10.01 -5.26
N MET A 76 4.45 10.02 -6.03
CA MET A 76 3.09 9.76 -5.53
C MET A 76 2.83 8.26 -5.30
N GLY A 77 1.84 7.92 -4.45
CA GLY A 77 1.41 6.53 -4.23
C GLY A 77 1.84 5.91 -2.90
N SER A 78 2.27 6.73 -1.92
CA SER A 78 2.76 6.23 -0.63
C SER A 78 1.63 5.72 0.29
N THR A 79 1.58 4.42 0.56
CA THR A 79 0.55 3.81 1.40
C THR A 79 0.90 3.76 2.90
N LEU A 80 2.18 3.93 3.29
CA LEU A 80 2.61 3.82 4.68
C LEU A 80 2.79 5.20 5.34
N GLY A 81 2.02 5.48 6.39
CA GLY A 81 2.15 6.70 7.19
C GLY A 81 2.88 6.45 8.51
N CYS A 82 3.59 7.47 9.02
CA CYS A 82 4.13 7.38 10.37
C CYS A 82 3.01 7.35 11.42
N TYR A 83 3.06 6.38 12.33
CA TYR A 83 2.09 6.17 13.41
C TYR A 83 2.09 7.29 14.49
N SER A 84 3.02 8.23 14.44
CA SER A 84 3.04 9.35 15.39
C SER A 84 1.92 10.33 15.10
N LYS A 85 1.13 10.68 16.13
CA LYS A 85 -0.01 11.61 16.00
C LYS A 85 0.44 12.94 15.40
N GLY A 86 -0.20 13.33 14.30
CA GLY A 86 0.08 14.57 13.58
C GLY A 86 1.32 14.53 12.66
N CYS A 87 2.01 13.39 12.56
CA CYS A 87 3.08 13.24 11.59
C CYS A 87 2.50 13.01 10.19
N THR A 88 2.93 13.83 9.23
CA THR A 88 2.49 13.76 7.83
C THR A 88 3.48 13.01 6.95
N LEU A 89 4.56 12.47 7.50
CA LEU A 89 5.56 11.72 6.75
C LEU A 89 4.97 10.39 6.29
N ARG A 90 5.05 10.16 4.98
CA ARG A 90 4.54 8.98 4.28
C ARG A 90 5.63 8.38 3.41
N TYR A 91 5.58 7.08 3.21
CA TYR A 91 6.62 6.34 2.49
C TYR A 91 6.00 5.21 1.66
N HIS A 92 6.67 4.85 0.56
CA HIS A 92 6.56 3.49 0.04
C HIS A 92 7.21 2.52 1.01
N TYR A 93 6.83 1.24 0.93
CA TYR A 93 7.39 0.21 1.81
C TYR A 93 8.93 0.14 1.72
N LEU A 94 9.48 0.01 0.51
CA LEU A 94 10.93 -0.04 0.31
C LEU A 94 11.62 1.27 0.67
N CYS A 95 11.02 2.41 0.31
CA CYS A 95 11.52 3.73 0.68
C CYS A 95 11.59 3.94 2.20
N ALA A 96 10.68 3.34 2.97
CA ALA A 96 10.74 3.40 4.43
C ALA A 96 11.99 2.68 4.97
N MET A 97 12.34 1.54 4.39
CA MET A 97 13.54 0.79 4.76
C MET A 97 14.81 1.59 4.42
N GLU A 98 14.88 2.14 3.20
CA GLU A 98 16.00 2.97 2.73
C GLU A 98 16.16 4.26 3.54
N ALA A 99 15.05 4.88 3.94
CA ALA A 99 15.05 6.07 4.79
C ALA A 99 15.39 5.77 6.27
N GLY A 100 15.53 4.50 6.66
CA GLY A 100 15.84 4.10 8.04
C GLY A 100 14.68 4.33 9.02
N CYS A 101 13.43 4.17 8.55
CA CYS A 101 12.25 4.07 9.38
C CYS A 101 12.33 2.81 10.26
N ALA A 102 11.66 2.83 11.42
CA ALA A 102 11.42 1.63 12.21
C ALA A 102 10.05 1.05 11.86
N LEU A 103 10.02 -0.20 11.42
CA LEU A 103 8.84 -0.96 11.08
C LEU A 103 8.56 -1.96 12.22
N ASN A 104 7.32 -2.02 12.70
CA ASN A 104 6.88 -2.97 13.71
C ASN A 104 5.94 -4.00 13.06
N GLU A 105 6.39 -5.25 12.96
CA GLU A 105 5.67 -6.34 12.31
C GLU A 105 4.51 -6.89 13.14
N ASP A 106 4.54 -6.73 14.47
CA ASP A 106 3.47 -7.21 15.36
C ASP A 106 2.15 -6.47 15.10
N ASN A 107 2.23 -5.20 14.68
CA ASN A 107 1.07 -4.34 14.44
C ASN A 107 1.11 -3.57 13.12
N PHE A 108 2.03 -3.93 12.22
CA PHE A 108 2.24 -3.31 10.91
C PHE A 108 2.35 -1.77 10.95
N SER A 109 2.98 -1.21 11.99
CA SER A 109 3.12 0.24 12.16
C SER A 109 4.52 0.75 11.76
N LEU A 110 4.56 1.95 11.18
CA LEU A 110 5.79 2.63 10.79
C LEU A 110 6.09 3.81 11.72
N ARG A 111 7.33 3.94 12.18
CA ARG A 111 7.88 5.14 12.81
C ARG A 111 8.98 5.72 11.93
N CYS A 112 8.76 6.94 11.44
CA CYS A 112 9.75 7.63 10.60
C CYS A 112 11.03 7.93 11.40
N PRO A 113 12.13 8.34 10.74
CA PRO A 113 13.40 8.60 11.43
C PRO A 113 13.30 9.65 12.54
N LYS A 114 12.34 10.58 12.45
CA LYS A 114 12.04 11.58 13.49
C LYS A 114 11.33 11.00 14.72
N HIS A 115 10.69 9.84 14.60
CA HIS A 115 9.84 9.23 15.64
C HIS A 115 10.20 7.77 15.97
N LYS A 116 11.29 7.23 15.41
CA LYS A 116 11.71 5.83 15.64
C LYS A 116 12.18 5.55 17.07
N PHE A 117 12.50 6.59 17.83
CA PHE A 117 12.79 6.49 19.25
C PHE A 117 11.71 7.22 20.04
N PRO A 118 11.10 6.58 21.06
CA PRO A 118 10.22 7.30 21.97
C PRO A 118 11.01 8.43 22.60
N GLN A 119 10.53 9.66 22.42
CA GLN A 119 11.03 10.80 23.18
C GLN A 119 10.67 10.51 24.65
N ILE A 120 11.63 9.96 25.41
CA ILE A 120 11.47 9.46 26.78
C ILE A 120 11.08 10.57 27.79
N ASN A 121 10.69 11.76 27.32
CA ASN A 121 10.61 12.95 28.14
C ASN A 121 9.52 13.94 27.69
N ARG A 122 8.27 13.46 27.53
CA ARG A 122 7.12 14.37 27.54
C ARG A 122 6.31 14.15 28.81
N PRO A 123 6.32 15.10 29.77
CA PRO A 123 5.43 15.01 30.92
C PRO A 123 4.01 15.12 30.39
N VAL A 124 3.23 14.05 30.59
CA VAL A 124 1.78 14.09 30.45
C VAL A 124 1.30 15.12 31.47
N LYS A 125 0.87 16.30 30.99
CA LYS A 125 0.09 17.21 31.83
C LYS A 125 -1.24 16.52 32.10
N SER A 126 -1.41 15.99 33.32
CA SER A 126 -2.68 15.51 33.82
C SER A 126 -3.67 16.68 33.81
N ALA A 127 -4.68 16.62 32.96
CA ALA A 127 -5.81 17.52 33.02
C ALA A 127 -6.82 16.98 34.03
N TYR A 128 -6.77 17.48 35.26
CA TYR A 128 -7.92 17.52 36.16
C TYR A 128 -8.05 18.97 36.63
N PRO A 129 -9.14 19.69 36.30
CA PRO A 129 -9.50 20.88 37.03
C PRO A 129 -10.07 20.47 38.39
N GLU A 130 -9.36 20.91 39.41
CA GLU A 130 -9.70 20.90 40.83
C GLU A 130 -11.10 21.49 41.07
N GLN A 131 -11.93 20.79 41.85
CA GLN A 131 -13.19 21.28 42.38
C GLN A 131 -12.89 22.45 43.33
N SER A 132 -13.43 23.65 43.03
CA SER A 132 -13.49 24.74 44.01
C SER A 132 -14.93 24.94 44.46
N GLU A 133 -15.09 24.78 45.76
CA GLU A 133 -16.26 25.02 46.58
C GLU A 133 -16.88 26.42 46.38
N ARG A 134 -18.21 26.48 46.43
CA ARG A 134 -19.10 27.63 46.68
C ARG A 134 -20.51 27.03 46.69
N GLY A 135 -21.36 27.17 47.70
CA GLY A 135 -21.45 28.01 48.88
C GLY A 135 -22.93 27.95 49.27
#